data_AF-A0A329SGL7-F1
#
_entry.id   AF-A0A329SGL7-F1
#
_cell.length_a   1.000
_cell.length_b   1.000
_cell.length_c   1.000
_cell.angle_alpha   90.00
_cell.angle_beta   90.00
_cell.angle_gamma   90.00
#
_symmetry.space_group_name_H-M   'P 1'
#
loop_
_entity.id
_entity.type
_entity.pdbx_description
1 polymer ?
#
loop_
_entity_poly.entity_id
_entity_poly.type
_entity_poly.pdbx_seq_one_letter_code
_entity_poly.pdbx_strand_id
1 'polypeptide(L)' 'MEYVLETVDEGVEIPYKVGPLKAIHWCTEAWRDLPAKTIENCWLHSTLIAKTDMNFNLL' A
#
# COMPACT_ATOMS: atom_id res chain seq x y z
N MET A 1 3.18 7.57 15.64
CA MET A 1 2.54 6.30 15.22
C MET A 1 3.60 5.26 14.82
N GLU A 2 4.75 5.70 14.32
CA GLU A 2 5.94 4.87 14.02
C GLU A 2 6.44 4.04 15.21
N TYR A 3 6.54 4.64 16.39
CA TYR A 3 6.99 3.98 17.63
C TYR A 3 6.20 2.71 18.00
N VAL A 4 4.90 2.64 17.66
CA VAL A 4 4.06 1.48 17.96
C VAL A 4 4.39 0.31 17.03
N LEU A 5 4.73 0.59 15.78
CA LEU A 5 5.11 -0.43 14.80
C LEU A 5 6.50 -1.02 15.08
N GLU A 6 7.40 -0.24 15.67
CA GLU A 6 8.73 -0.68 16.07
C GLU A 6 8.68 -1.68 17.23
N THR A 7 7.81 -1.45 18.23
CA THR A 7 7.66 -2.38 19.38
C THR A 7 7.09 -3.76 19.02
N VAL A 8 6.43 -3.89 17.87
CA VAL A 8 5.87 -5.18 17.40
C VAL A 8 6.95 -6.08 16.77
N ASP A 9 8.10 -5.51 16.37
CA ASP A 9 9.20 -6.20 15.69
C ASP A 9 10.36 -6.57 16.65
N GLU A 10 10.29 -6.21 17.94
CA GLU A 10 11.36 -6.51 18.91
C GLU A 10 11.51 -8.03 19.09
N GLY A 11 12.60 -8.59 18.53
CA GLY A 11 12.98 -10.00 18.66
C GLY A 11 13.06 -10.80 17.34
N VAL A 12 12.83 -10.18 16.18
CA VAL A 12 12.90 -10.87 14.88
C VAL A 12 14.27 -10.68 14.23
N GLU A 13 15.12 -11.71 14.32
CA GLU A 13 16.50 -11.78 13.82
C GLU A 13 16.62 -11.81 12.27
N ILE A 14 15.55 -11.45 11.55
CA ILE A 14 15.43 -11.63 10.10
C ILE A 14 15.12 -10.27 9.43
N PRO A 15 16.09 -9.65 8.73
CA PRO A 15 15.98 -8.26 8.24
C PRO A 15 14.90 -8.05 7.18
N TYR A 16 14.37 -9.12 6.59
CA TYR A 16 13.29 -9.08 5.60
C TYR A 16 11.91 -9.44 6.17
N LYS A 17 11.82 -9.80 7.45
CA LYS A 17 10.58 -10.24 8.06
C LYS A 17 9.96 -9.06 8.80
N VAL A 18 9.10 -8.34 8.08
CA VAL A 18 8.39 -7.17 8.57
C VAL A 18 7.06 -7.62 9.16
N GLY A 19 6.71 -7.16 10.37
CA GLY A 19 5.39 -7.42 10.94
C GLY A 19 4.23 -7.00 10.00
N PRO A 20 3.11 -7.74 9.95
CA PRO A 20 2.01 -7.46 9.01
C PRO A 20 1.47 -6.02 9.07
N LEU A 21 1.38 -5.43 10.26
CA LEU A 21 0.92 -4.05 10.43
C LEU A 21 1.87 -3.03 9.78
N LYS A 22 3.17 -3.25 9.93
CA LYS A 22 4.21 -2.39 9.36
C LYS A 22 4.28 -2.55 7.84
N ALA A 23 4.08 -3.77 7.34
CA ALA A 23 3.93 -4.03 5.91
C ALA A 23 2.70 -3.29 5.32
N ILE A 24 1.54 -3.35 5.98
CA ILE A 24 0.32 -2.62 5.55
C ILE A 24 0.54 -1.10 5.58
N HIS A 25 1.22 -0.59 6.61
CA HIS A 25 1.55 0.82 6.72
C HIS A 25 2.44 1.28 5.55
N TRP A 26 3.51 0.53 5.25
CA TRP A 26 4.38 0.83 4.11
C TRP A 26 3.64 0.79 2.77
N CYS A 27 2.78 -0.20 2.56
CA CYS A 27 1.94 -0.23 1.37
C CYS A 27 1.09 1.05 1.28
N THR A 28 0.46 1.47 2.38
CA THR A 28 -0.40 2.66 2.41
C THR A 28 0.38 3.93 2.07
N GLU A 29 1.55 4.14 2.68
CA GLU A 29 2.39 5.31 2.39
C GLU A 29 2.89 5.29 0.94
N ALA A 30 3.34 4.13 0.44
CA ALA A 30 3.78 3.99 -0.95
C ALA A 30 2.68 4.33 -1.97
N TRP A 31 1.42 3.96 -1.68
CA TRP A 31 0.29 4.30 -2.55
C TRP A 31 -0.13 5.77 -2.42
N ARG A 32 0.04 6.40 -1.24
CA ARG A 32 -0.30 7.82 -1.02
C ARG A 32 0.59 8.76 -1.84
N ASP A 33 1.86 8.40 -2.06
CA ASP A 33 2.81 9.22 -2.82
C ASP A 33 2.62 9.12 -4.34
N LEU A 34 1.76 8.23 -4.82
CA LEU A 34 1.51 8.06 -6.25
C LEU A 34 0.43 9.02 -6.76
N PRO A 35 0.63 9.63 -7.93
CA PRO A 35 -0.44 10.39 -8.58
C PRO A 35 -1.66 9.52 -8.83
N ALA A 36 -2.85 10.08 -8.63
CA ALA A 36 -4.13 9.43 -8.94
C ALA A 36 -4.15 8.81 -10.36
N LYS A 37 -3.52 9.48 -11.33
CA LYS A 37 -3.44 8.99 -12.72
C LYS A 37 -2.60 7.71 -12.87
N THR A 38 -1.54 7.57 -12.06
CA THR A 38 -0.72 6.36 -12.04
C THR A 38 -1.53 5.19 -11.49
N ILE A 39 -2.27 5.42 -10.41
CA ILE A 39 -3.17 4.42 -9.81
C ILE A 39 -4.23 3.99 -10.82
N GLU A 40 -4.89 4.96 -11.48
CA GLU A 40 -5.88 4.71 -12.53
C GLU A 40 -5.32 3.83 -13.66
N ASN A 41 -4.13 4.18 -14.17
CA ASN A 41 -3.48 3.40 -15.23
C ASN A 41 -3.13 1.97 -14.79
N CYS A 42 -2.64 1.78 -13.55
CA CYS A 42 -2.39 0.45 -13.00
C CYS A 42 -3.65 -0.43 -13.00
N TRP A 43 -4.78 0.13 -12.56
CA TRP A 43 -6.06 -0.60 -12.56
C TRP A 43 -6.51 -0.99 -13.96
N LEU A 44 -6.44 -0.06 -14.93
CA LEU A 44 -6.75 -0.36 -16.33
C LEU A 44 -5.86 -1.46 -16.92
N HIS A 45 -4.56 -1.43 -16.64
CA HIS A 45 -3.61 -2.41 -17.17
C HIS A 45 -3.73 -3.78 -16.54
N SER A 46 -4.19 -3.86 -15.28
CA SER A 46 -4.40 -5.14 -14.58
C SER A 46 -5.58 -5.95 -15.13
N THR A 47 -6.44 -5.35 -15.96
CA THR A 47 -7.75 -5.89 -16.41
C THR A 47 -8.74 -6.20 -15.28
N LEU A 48 -8.40 -5.88 -14.03
CA LEU A 48 -9.26 -6.09 -12.85
C LEU A 48 -10.47 -5.15 -12.84
N ILE A 49 -10.36 -3.99 -13.50
CA ILE A 49 -11.42 -2.99 -13.57
C ILE A 49 -11.63 -2.62 -15.04
N ALA A 50 -12.87 -2.73 -15.52
CA ALA A 50 -13.20 -2.25 -16.86
C ALA A 50 -13.15 -0.71 -16.88
N LYS A 51 -12.75 -0.13 -18.01
CA LYS A 51 -12.61 1.33 -18.15
C LYS A 51 -13.91 2.10 -17.84
N THR A 52 -15.06 1.46 -18.01
CA THR A 52 -16.39 1.99 -17.67
C THR A 52 -16.67 2.08 -16.17
N ASP A 53 -15.93 1.31 -15.35
CA ASP A 53 -16.18 1.16 -13.92
C ASP A 53 -15.25 2.05 -13.07
N MET A 54 -14.33 2.78 -13.69
CA MET A 54 -13.42 3.74 -13.03
C MET A 54 -14.08 5.08 -12.65
N ASN A 55 -15.35 5.06 -12.26
CA ASN A 55 -16.00 6.21 -11.60
C ASN A 55 -15.74 6.21 -10.09
N PHE A 56 -14.60 5.68 -9.65
CA PHE A 56 -14.20 5.76 -8.24
C PHE A 56 -13.64 7.14 -7.95
N ASN A 57 -14.27 7.84 -7.01
CA ASN A 57 -13.63 8.93 -6.29
C ASN A 57 -12.38 8.34 -5.63
N LEU A 58 -11.23 8.52 -6.27
CA LEU A 58 -9.93 8.26 -5.65
C LEU A 58 -9.85 9.21 -4.44
N LEU A 59 -9.83 8.58 -3.26
CA LEU A 59 -9.82 9.19 -1.93
C LEU A 59 -8.85 10.38 -1.82
#